data_AF-A0A3B9C064-F1
#
_entry.id   AF-A0A3B9C064-F1
#
_cell.length_a   1.000
_cell.length_b   1.000
_cell.length_c   1.000
_cell.angle_alpha   90.00
_cell.angle_beta   90.00
_cell.angle_gamma   90.00
#
_symmetry.space_group_name_H-M   'P 1'
#
loop_
_entity.id
_entity.type
_entity.pdbx_description
1 polymer ?
#
loop_
_entity_poly.entity_id
_entity_poly.type
_entity_poly.pdbx_seq_one_letter_code
_entity_poly.pdbx_strand_id
1 'polypeptide(L)' 'MTTKKLLINTTNPTIEARDLSLIQAKTGNLYQSIAVAAKRANQINTKIKDELHRKLEEFGSLTDNLA' A
#
# COMPACT_ATOMS: atom_id res chain seq x y z
N MET A 1 -22.10 26.29 -13.78
CA MET A 1 -21.53 25.43 -12.72
C MET A 1 -20.66 24.38 -13.37
N THR A 2 -19.35 24.56 -13.31
CA THR A 2 -18.38 23.78 -14.09
C THR A 2 -18.05 22.48 -13.35
N THR A 3 -18.54 21.35 -13.85
CA THR A 3 -18.19 20.02 -13.36
C THR A 3 -16.71 19.73 -13.57
N LYS A 4 -15.94 19.65 -12.48
CA LYS A 4 -14.57 19.11 -12.50
C LYS A 4 -14.66 17.63 -12.87
N LYS A 5 -14.31 17.28 -14.11
CA LYS A 5 -14.09 15.90 -14.54
C LYS A 5 -12.81 15.42 -13.87
N LEU A 6 -12.95 14.67 -12.77
CA LEU A 6 -11.82 14.03 -12.10
C LEU A 6 -11.29 12.91 -13.01
N LEU A 7 -9.97 12.84 -13.17
CA LEU A 7 -9.28 11.80 -13.94
C LEU A 7 -9.36 10.47 -13.16
N ILE A 8 -10.49 9.78 -13.30
CA ILE A 8 -10.88 8.57 -12.55
C ILE A 8 -10.14 7.28 -12.95
N ASN A 9 -9.19 7.34 -13.89
CA ASN A 9 -8.49 6.14 -14.39
C ASN A 9 -7.25 5.75 -13.57
N THR A 10 -6.89 6.51 -12.53
CA THR A 10 -5.71 6.23 -11.66
C THR A 10 -6.03 6.10 -10.17
N THR A 11 -7.30 6.25 -9.78
CA THR A 11 -7.73 6.26 -8.38
C THR A 11 -8.46 4.95 -8.07
N ASN A 12 -7.96 4.19 -7.08
CA ASN A 12 -8.57 2.93 -6.65
C ASN A 12 -10.04 3.17 -6.24
N PRO A 13 -11.01 2.36 -6.74
CA PRO A 13 -12.44 2.54 -6.44
C PRO A 13 -12.80 2.41 -4.95
N THR A 14 -11.89 1.93 -4.10
CA THR A 14 -12.07 1.84 -2.65
C THR A 14 -11.54 3.05 -1.87
N ILE A 15 -11.16 4.15 -2.53
CA ILE A 15 -10.68 5.35 -1.84
C ILE A 15 -11.87 6.10 -1.24
N GLU A 16 -11.89 6.18 0.09
CA GLU A 16 -12.85 6.96 0.87
C GLU A 16 -12.14 8.06 1.67
N ALA A 17 -12.84 9.18 1.89
CA ALA A 17 -12.36 10.21 2.80
C ALA A 17 -12.39 9.70 4.24
N ARG A 18 -11.34 9.98 5.02
CA ARG A 18 -11.21 9.55 6.42
C ARG A 18 -11.22 10.74 7.36
N ASP A 19 -11.84 10.56 8.52
CA ASP A 19 -11.87 11.58 9.57
C ASP A 19 -10.46 11.76 10.18
N LEU A 20 -9.93 12.99 10.06
CA LEU A 20 -8.61 13.36 10.56
C LEU A 20 -8.54 13.35 12.09
N SER A 21 -9.65 13.61 12.77
CA SER A 21 -9.73 13.62 14.24
C SER A 21 -9.50 12.22 14.78
N LEU A 22 -10.11 11.21 14.15
CA LEU A 22 -9.93 9.80 14.51
C LEU A 22 -8.51 9.30 14.25
N ILE A 23 -7.87 9.81 13.19
CA ILE A 23 -6.47 9.49 12.89
C ILE A 23 -5.55 10.13 13.94
N GLN A 24 -5.71 11.43 14.20
CA GLN A 24 -4.92 12.15 15.19
C GLN A 24 -5.08 11.55 16.59
N ALA A 25 -6.28 11.11 16.98
CA ALA A 25 -6.56 10.53 18.29
C ALA A 25 -5.68 9.30 18.61
N LYS A 26 -5.13 8.61 17.61
CA LYS A 26 -4.25 7.45 17.81
C LYS A 26 -2.85 7.80 18.31
N THR A 27 -2.35 9.01 17.98
CA THR A 27 -0.99 9.44 18.37
C THR A 27 -0.97 10.79 19.07
N GLY A 28 -2.12 11.46 19.22
CA GLY A 28 -2.24 12.85 19.69
C GLY A 28 -1.81 13.91 18.67
N ASN A 29 -1.16 13.51 17.56
CA ASN A 29 -0.61 14.42 16.56
C ASN A 29 -0.83 13.91 15.13
N LEU A 30 -1.48 14.72 14.29
CA LEU A 30 -1.85 14.32 12.94
C LEU A 30 -0.62 14.02 12.06
N TYR A 31 0.42 14.84 12.12
CA TYR A 31 1.64 14.65 11.33
C TYR A 31 2.39 13.38 11.72
N GLN A 32 2.45 13.08 13.02
CA GLN A 32 3.03 11.83 13.51
C GLN A 32 2.24 10.62 13.03
N SER A 33 0.90 10.69 13.08
CA SER A 33 0.03 9.62 12.56
C SER A 33 0.29 9.34 11.08
N ILE A 34 0.45 10.39 10.27
CA ILE A 34 0.79 10.26 8.84
C ILE A 34 2.18 9.64 8.66
N ALA A 35 3.18 10.10 9.42
CA ALA A 35 4.53 9.56 9.35
C ALA A 35 4.60 8.06 9.73
N VAL A 36 3.84 7.63 10.74
CA VAL A 36 3.73 6.23 11.13
C VAL A 36 3.08 5.40 10.02
N ALA A 37 1.97 5.88 9.46
CA ALA A 37 1.28 5.20 8.36
C ALA A 37 2.20 5.03 7.13
N ALA A 38 2.94 6.08 6.75
CA ALA A 38 3.89 6.04 5.64
C ALA A 38 5.02 5.01 5.89
N LYS A 39 5.63 5.03 7.08
CA LYS A 39 6.66 4.04 7.46
C LYS A 39 6.11 2.61 7.38
N ARG A 40 4.88 2.39 7.86
CA ARG A 40 4.23 1.06 7.80
C ARG A 40 3.93 0.62 6.37
N ALA A 41 3.49 1.53 5.51
CA ALA A 41 3.26 1.25 4.09
C ALA A 41 4.57 0.78 3.40
N ASN A 42 5.70 1.43 3.70
CA ASN A 42 7.00 1.01 3.17
C ASN A 42 7.39 -0.41 3.62
N GLN A 43 7.17 -0.75 4.90
CA GLN A 43 7.43 -2.11 5.39
C GLN A 43 6.58 -3.17 4.68
N ILE A 44 5.30 -2.87 4.44
CA ILE A 44 4.39 -3.76 3.71
C ILE A 44 4.88 -3.94 2.26
N ASN A 45 5.25 -2.84 1.60
CA ASN A 45 5.76 -2.86 0.23
C ASN A 45 7.02 -3.73 0.10
N THR A 46 7.99 -3.58 1.01
CA THR A 46 9.18 -4.43 1.04
C THR A 46 8.81 -5.89 1.25
N LYS A 47 7.97 -6.20 2.26
CA LYS A 47 7.54 -7.57 2.53
C LYS A 47 6.85 -8.24 1.34
N ILE A 48 5.99 -7.50 0.62
CA ILE A 48 5.31 -8.01 -0.58
C ILE A 48 6.31 -8.32 -1.69
N LYS A 49 7.29 -7.43 -1.90
CA LYS A 49 8.36 -7.68 -2.87
C LYS A 49 9.16 -8.92 -2.51
N ASP A 50 9.58 -9.05 -1.25
CA ASP A 50 10.37 -10.20 -0.80
C ASP A 50 9.58 -11.52 -0.96
N GLU A 51 8.29 -11.52 -0.62
CA GLU A 51 7.42 -12.68 -0.84
C GLU A 51 7.28 -13.05 -2.31
N LEU A 52 7.17 -12.06 -3.20
CA LEU A 52 7.11 -12.28 -4.64
C LEU A 52 8.41 -12.90 -5.16
N HIS A 53 9.58 -12.37 -4.76
CA HIS A 53 10.87 -12.92 -5.18
C HIS A 53 11.03 -14.37 -4.71
N ARG A 54 10.70 -14.66 -3.45
CA ARG A 54 10.76 -16.04 -2.92
C ARG A 54 9.87 -17.00 -3.73
N LYS A 55 8.64 -16.59 -4.05
CA LYS A 55 7.74 -17.39 -4.88
C LYS A 55 8.34 -17.68 -6.26
N LEU A 56 8.96 -16.67 -6.90
CA LEU A 56 9.60 -16.84 -8.21
C LEU A 56 10.80 -17.79 -8.15
N GLU A 57 11.63 -17.72 -7.10
CA GLU A 57 12.74 -18.65 -6.89
C GLU A 57 12.26 -20.10 -6.71
N GLU A 58 11.18 -20.31 -5.95
CA GLU A 58 10.55 -21.62 -5.79
C GLU A 58 10.04 -22.19 -7.14
N PHE A 59 9.46 -21.35 -8.00
CA PHE A 59 9.02 -21.79 -9.34
C PHE A 59 10.19 -22.15 -10.25
N GLY A 60 11.28 -21.36 -10.24
CA GLY A 60 12.48 -21.65 -11.05
C GLY A 60 13.18 -22.94 -10.62
N SER A 61 13.29 -23.18 -9.31
CA SER A 61 13.85 -24.42 -8.77
C SER A 61 12.97 -25.64 -9.08
N LEU A 62 11.64 -25.49 -9.09
CA LEU A 62 10.74 -26.58 -9.50
C LEU A 62 10.93 -26.98 -10.97
N THR A 63 11.21 -26.02 -11.85
CA THR A 63 11.48 -26.30 -13.27
C THR A 63 12.85 -26.93 -13.53
N ASP A 64 13.87 -26.61 -12.73
CA ASP A 64 15.22 -27.17 -12.85
C ASP A 64 15.29 -28.62 -12.32
N ASN A 65 14.48 -28.96 -11.31
CA ASN A 65 14.40 -30.31 -10.75
C ASN A 65 13.56 -31.30 -11.59
N LEU A 66 12.84 -30.83 -12.62
CA LEU A 66 11.98 -31.66 -13.48
C LEU A 66 12.60 -31.92 -14.87
N ALA A 67 13.76 -31.32 -15.17
CA ALA A 67 14.49 -31.50 -16.43
C ALA A 67 15.56 -32.60 -16.36
#